data_AF-A0A2H0YXX0-F1
#
_entry.id   AF-A0A2H0YXX0-F1
#
_cell.length_a   1.000
_cell.length_b   1.000
_cell.length_c   1.000
_cell.angle_alpha   90.00
_cell.angle_beta   90.00
_cell.angle_gamma   90.00
#
_symmetry.space_group_name_H-M   'P 1'
#
loop_
_entity.id
_entity.type
_entity.pdbx_description
1 polymer ?
#
loop_
_entity_poly.entity_id
_entity_poly.type
_entity_poly.pdbx_seq_one_letter_code
_entity_poly.pdbx_strand_id
1 'polypeptide(L)'
;MLVRTSKNQGIALAIARNELENLRGSGYTALPSSGSFPNSLLGTLPPVATTTLTVNAYNEKTKQVTVHVIWKDPGTAASSTVSLSTLITQTGGLP
;
A
#
# COMPACT_ATOMS: atom_id res chain seq x y z
N MET A 1 -11.37 -21.75 8.17
CA MET A 1 -10.04 -21.20 7.82
C MET A 1 -10.12 -20.16 6.70
N LEU A 2 -10.89 -20.40 5.63
CA LEU A 2 -11.06 -19.48 4.48
C LEU A 2 -11.54 -18.06 4.83
N VAL A 3 -12.57 -17.94 5.69
CA VAL A 3 -13.18 -16.64 6.06
C VAL A 3 -12.18 -15.68 6.73
N ARG A 4 -11.21 -16.21 7.50
CA ARG A 4 -10.20 -15.39 8.18
C ARG A 4 -9.16 -14.84 7.19
N THR A 5 -8.72 -15.67 6.25
CA THR A 5 -7.80 -15.26 5.18
C THR A 5 -8.42 -14.18 4.29
N SER A 6 -9.68 -14.37 3.87
CA SER A 6 -10.40 -13.36 3.08
C SER A 6 -10.61 -12.05 3.85
N LYS A 7 -10.87 -12.11 5.17
CA LYS A 7 -10.96 -10.93 6.02
C LYS A 7 -9.64 -10.16 6.07
N ASN A 8 -8.52 -10.85 6.33
CA ASN A 8 -7.20 -10.22 6.42
C ASN A 8 -6.78 -9.59 5.09
N GLN A 9 -7.04 -10.28 3.96
CA GLN A 9 -6.84 -9.72 2.62
C GLN A 9 -7.68 -8.47 2.37
N GLY A 10 -8.94 -8.47 2.80
CA GLY A 10 -9.82 -7.30 2.70
C GLY A 10 -9.28 -6.09 3.48
N ILE A 11 -8.80 -6.32 4.70
CA ILE A 11 -8.18 -5.27 5.53
C ILE A 11 -6.90 -4.76 4.87
N ALA A 12 -6.00 -5.65 4.45
CA ALA A 12 -4.76 -5.27 3.78
C ALA A 12 -5.01 -4.49 2.48
N LEU A 13 -6.04 -4.88 1.72
CA LEU A 13 -6.46 -4.18 0.52
C LEU A 13 -7.03 -2.79 0.83
N ALA A 14 -7.81 -2.64 1.90
CA ALA A 14 -8.31 -1.33 2.34
C ALA A 14 -7.15 -0.40 2.76
N ILE A 15 -6.15 -0.92 3.49
CA ILE A 15 -4.93 -0.19 3.86
C ILE A 15 -4.21 0.30 2.60
N ALA A 16 -3.92 -0.60 1.67
CA ALA A 16 -3.18 -0.27 0.45
C ALA A 16 -3.92 0.73 -0.44
N ARG A 17 -5.26 0.60 -0.56
CA ARG A 17 -6.10 1.52 -1.32
C ARG A 17 -6.12 2.91 -0.71
N ASN A 18 -6.34 3.02 0.59
CA ASN A 18 -6.39 4.32 1.26
C ASN A 18 -5.06 5.07 1.10
N GLU A 19 -3.93 4.38 1.25
CA GLU A 19 -2.62 5.00 1.03
C GLU A 19 -2.43 5.45 -0.42
N LEU A 20 -2.82 4.62 -1.40
CA LEU A 20 -2.75 5.02 -2.80
C LEU A 20 -3.61 6.23 -3.13
N GLU A 21 -4.84 6.31 -2.62
CA GLU A 21 -5.71 7.46 -2.83
C GLU A 21 -5.15 8.72 -2.16
N ASN A 22 -4.56 8.60 -0.96
CA ASN A 22 -3.86 9.72 -0.31
C ASN A 22 -2.69 10.23 -1.17
N LEU A 23 -1.89 9.33 -1.72
CA LEU A 23 -0.75 9.67 -2.59
C LEU A 23 -1.20 10.26 -3.92
N ARG A 24 -2.31 9.78 -4.48
CA ARG A 24 -2.92 10.37 -5.68
C ARG A 24 -3.47 11.76 -5.40
N GLY A 25 -4.10 11.98 -4.25
CA GLY A 25 -4.65 13.26 -3.83
C GLY A 25 -3.59 14.30 -3.49
N SER A 26 -2.43 13.90 -2.96
CA SER A 26 -1.31 14.83 -2.70
C SER A 26 -0.58 15.25 -3.98
N GLY A 27 -0.57 14.38 -4.99
CA GLY A 27 -0.03 14.68 -6.31
C GLY A 27 1.49 14.55 -6.42
N TYR A 28 1.99 14.68 -7.65
CA TYR A 28 3.36 14.32 -8.05
C TYR A 28 4.50 14.95 -7.22
N THR A 29 4.35 16.22 -6.86
CA THR A 29 5.37 17.01 -6.15
C THR A 29 5.40 16.72 -4.65
N ALA A 30 4.30 16.23 -4.08
CA ALA A 30 4.16 15.95 -2.65
C ALA A 30 4.37 14.47 -2.30
N LEU A 31 4.76 13.63 -3.27
CA LEU A 31 5.05 12.22 -2.99
C LEU A 31 6.25 12.08 -2.06
N PRO A 32 6.12 11.30 -0.97
CA PRO A 32 7.20 11.06 -0.03
C PRO A 32 8.27 10.16 -0.65
N SER A 33 9.40 10.03 0.04
CA SER A 33 10.39 9.00 -0.25
C SER A 33 9.84 7.60 0.03
N SER A 34 10.39 6.59 -0.65
CA SER A 34 10.14 5.18 -0.33
C SER A 34 10.44 4.87 1.14
N GLY A 35 9.63 4.04 1.77
CA GLY A 35 9.74 3.72 3.20
C GLY A 35 8.52 2.99 3.74
N SER A 36 8.35 2.95 5.06
CA SER A 36 7.11 2.49 5.68
C SER A 36 6.14 3.65 5.92
N PHE A 37 4.85 3.34 6.00
CA PHE A 37 3.81 4.34 6.30
C PHE A 37 2.89 3.82 7.41
N PRO A 38 2.42 4.70 8.32
CA PRO A 38 1.55 4.29 9.40
C PRO A 38 0.13 4.04 8.90
N ASN A 39 -0.55 3.05 9.48
CA ASN A 39 -2.00 2.88 9.27
C ASN A 39 -2.65 2.26 10.51
N SER A 40 -3.76 2.83 10.96
CA SER A 40 -4.48 2.41 12.17
C SER A 40 -5.03 0.98 12.09
N LEU A 41 -5.31 0.48 10.88
CA LEU A 41 -5.83 -0.87 10.67
C LEU A 41 -4.74 -1.95 10.77
N LEU A 42 -3.46 -1.61 10.81
CA LEU A 42 -2.38 -2.60 10.94
C LEU A 42 -2.48 -3.42 12.23
N GLY A 43 -2.93 -2.79 13.33
CA GLY A 43 -3.17 -3.49 14.60
C GLY A 43 -4.30 -4.52 14.55
N THR A 44 -5.10 -4.51 13.49
CA THR A 44 -6.20 -5.48 13.30
C THR A 44 -5.76 -6.72 12.51
N LEU A 45 -4.60 -6.65 11.85
CA LEU A 45 -4.00 -7.81 11.20
C LEU A 45 -3.28 -8.68 12.25
N PRO A 46 -3.18 -10.00 12.02
CA PRO A 46 -2.42 -10.89 12.89
C PRO A 46 -0.97 -10.41 13.08
N PRO A 47 -0.31 -10.78 14.19
CA PRO A 47 0.88 -10.08 14.65
C PRO A 47 2.00 -10.08 13.59
N VAL A 48 2.67 -8.93 13.48
CA VAL A 48 3.75 -8.59 12.54
C VAL A 48 3.28 -8.24 11.11
N ALA A 49 2.29 -7.36 10.99
CA ALA A 49 1.98 -6.73 9.70
C ALA A 49 2.91 -5.53 9.45
N THR A 50 3.43 -5.40 8.23
CA THR A 50 4.29 -4.29 7.80
C THR A 50 3.75 -3.66 6.53
N THR A 51 4.09 -2.38 6.36
CA THR A 51 3.74 -1.58 5.20
C THR A 51 5.00 -1.08 4.53
N THR A 52 4.99 -1.11 3.20
CA THR A 52 6.09 -0.57 2.40
C THR A 52 5.51 0.23 1.25
N LEU A 53 5.97 1.47 1.12
CA LEU A 53 5.73 2.35 0.00
C LEU A 53 7.03 2.44 -0.82
N THR A 54 6.92 2.20 -2.12
CA THR A 54 8.02 2.41 -3.07
C THR A 54 7.59 3.47 -4.07
N VAL A 55 8.39 4.50 -4.22
CA VAL A 55 8.20 5.57 -5.19
C VAL A 55 9.42 5.57 -6.12
N ASN A 56 9.20 5.24 -7.38
CA ASN A 56 10.23 5.20 -8.41
C ASN A 56 9.91 6.21 -9.52
N ALA A 57 10.94 6.81 -10.11
CA ALA A 57 10.76 7.55 -11.35
C ALA A 57 10.42 6.56 -12.48
N TYR A 58 9.28 6.76 -13.14
CA TYR A 58 8.91 6.00 -14.33
C TYR A 58 9.41 6.73 -15.59
N ASN A 59 9.27 8.05 -15.61
CA ASN A 59 9.91 8.97 -16.55
C ASN A 59 10.02 10.37 -15.92
N GLU A 60 10.51 11.37 -16.64
CA GLU A 60 10.74 12.73 -16.13
C GLU A 60 9.51 13.39 -15.48
N LYS A 61 8.31 13.03 -15.92
CA LYS A 61 7.03 13.63 -15.48
C LYS A 61 6.08 12.63 -14.82
N THR A 62 6.54 11.41 -14.54
CA THR A 62 5.69 10.33 -14.01
C THR A 62 6.45 9.52 -12.99
N LYS A 63 5.85 9.35 -11.82
CA LYS A 63 6.34 8.45 -10.77
C LYS A 63 5.44 7.22 -10.74
N GLN A 64 6.07 6.06 -10.62
CA GLN A 64 5.39 4.82 -10.27
C GLN A 64 5.41 4.69 -8.76
N VAL A 65 4.23 4.48 -8.19
CA VAL A 65 4.03 4.30 -6.77
C VAL A 65 3.50 2.90 -6.54
N THR A 66 4.14 2.15 -5.65
CA THR A 66 3.73 0.81 -5.25
C THR A 66 3.59 0.76 -3.74
N VAL A 67 2.42 0.31 -3.29
CA VAL A 67 2.09 0.10 -1.88
C VAL A 67 1.98 -1.39 -1.61
N HIS A 68 2.72 -1.85 -0.61
CA HIS A 68 2.70 -3.21 -0.11
C HIS A 68 2.18 -3.24 1.32
N VAL A 69 1.33 -4.23 1.59
CA VAL A 69 0.91 -4.61 2.94
C VAL A 69 1.21 -6.09 3.11
N ILE A 70 2.10 -6.41 4.03
CA ILE A 70 2.60 -7.76 4.27
C ILE A 70 2.16 -8.17 5.66
N TRP A 71 1.63 -9.38 5.83
CA TRP A 71 1.30 -9.92 7.14
C TRP A 71 1.53 -11.42 7.17
N LYS A 72 1.59 -11.99 8.37
CA LYS A 72 1.75 -13.43 8.57
C LYS A 72 0.49 -14.00 9.19
N ASP A 73 -0.15 -14.95 8.51
CA ASP A 73 -1.31 -15.63 9.09
C ASP A 73 -0.87 -16.58 10.23
N PRO A 74 -1.65 -16.69 11.33
CA PRO A 74 -1.29 -17.57 12.43
C PRO A 74 -1.19 -19.03 11.97
N GLY A 75 -0.09 -19.70 12.32
CA GLY A 75 0.15 -21.09 11.95
C GLY A 75 0.70 -21.29 10.53
N THR A 76 0.97 -20.22 9.77
CA THR A 76 1.70 -20.31 8.50
C THR A 76 3.13 -19.82 8.66
N ALA A 77 4.08 -20.44 7.97
CA ALA A 77 5.46 -19.95 7.91
C ALA A 77 5.60 -18.79 6.91
N ALA A 78 4.82 -18.84 5.82
CA ALA A 78 4.83 -17.86 4.75
C ALA A 78 4.01 -16.61 5.11
N SER A 79 4.46 -15.47 4.58
CA SER A 79 3.75 -14.19 4.64
C SER A 79 2.79 -14.05 3.47
N SER A 80 1.64 -13.46 3.74
CA SER A 80 0.68 -12.98 2.75
C SER A 80 1.02 -11.53 2.38
N THR A 81 0.77 -11.14 1.12
CA THR A 81 1.01 -9.77 0.66
C THR A 81 -0.13 -9.26 -0.20
N VAL A 82 -0.46 -7.99 -0.04
CA VAL A 82 -1.24 -7.22 -1.01
C VAL A 82 -0.30 -6.17 -1.59
N SER A 83 -0.27 -6.09 -2.92
CA SER A 83 0.51 -5.11 -3.66
C SER A 83 -0.41 -4.36 -4.61
N LEU A 84 -0.46 -3.04 -4.50
CA LEU A 84 -1.14 -2.17 -5.44
C LEU A 84 -0.15 -1.17 -6.01
N SER A 85 -0.28 -0.85 -7.29
CA SER A 85 0.55 0.16 -7.93
C SER A 85 -0.28 1.11 -8.78
N THR A 86 0.21 2.34 -8.91
CA THR A 86 -0.36 3.36 -9.80
C THR A 86 0.76 4.19 -10.40
N LEU A 87 0.44 4.87 -11.49
CA LEU A 87 1.22 5.98 -12.01
C LEU A 87 0.62 7.30 -11.52
N ILE A 88 1.48 8.23 -11.14
CA ILE A 88 1.13 9.60 -10.75
C ILE A 88 1.93 10.53 -11.66
N THR A 89 1.24 11.35 -12.45
CA THR A 89 1.82 12.28 -13.42
C THR A 89 1.91 13.69 -12.86
N GLN A 90 2.90 14.46 -13.29
CA GLN A 90 3.09 15.86 -12.92
C GLN A 90 1.97 16.77 -13.46
N THR A 91 1.39 16.39 -14.59
CA THR A 91 0.27 17.09 -15.24
C THR A 91 -0.83 16.06 -15.49
N GLY A 92 -2.04 16.30 -14.97
CA GLY A 92 -3.16 15.36 -15.04
C GLY A 92 -3.62 14.75 -13.70
N GLY A 93 -3.41 15.44 -12.58
CA GLY A 93 -4.13 15.14 -11.34
C GLY A 93 -5.64 15.28 -11.54
N LEU A 94 -6.45 14.52 -10.78
CA LEU A 94 -7.90 14.71 -10.77
C LEU A 94 -8.21 16.20 -10.48
N PRO A 95 -9.03 16.87 -11.32
CA PRO A 95 -9.40 18.27 -11.10
C PRO A 95 -10.17 18.47 -9.79
#